data_AF-A0A6M1XQ34-F1
#
_entry.id   AF-A0A6M1XQ34-F1
#
_cell.length_a   1.000
_cell.length_b   1.000
_cell.length_c   1.000
_cell.angle_alpha   90.00
_cell.angle_beta   90.00
_cell.angle_gamma   90.00
#
_symmetry.space_group_name_H-M   'P 1'
#
loop_
_entity.id
_entity.type
_entity.pdbx_description
1 polymer ?
#
loop_
_entity_poly.entity_id
_entity_poly.type
_entity_poly.pdbx_seq_one_letter_code
_entity_poly.pdbx_strand_id
1 'polypeptide(L)'
;LHNLNNLSVEVPLGVLNVICGVAGSGKSSLAEEIYQKAQADNQEIIHLSQKSITANLRSTPMTYLNIFDKVRKLFAEENHVSPALFSYNSKGACPTCKGKGIIVSDMS
;
A
#
# COMPACT_ATOMS: atom_id res chain seq x y z
N LEU A 1 -22.58 -6.42 7.69
CA LEU A 1 -23.29 -5.54 6.75
C LEU A 1 -24.78 -5.57 7.11
N HIS A 2 -25.25 -4.73 8.03
CA HIS A 2 -26.64 -4.85 8.54
C HIS A 2 -27.37 -3.51 8.78
N ASN A 3 -26.77 -2.37 8.44
CA ASN A 3 -27.31 -1.06 8.83
C ASN A 3 -27.92 -0.26 7.67
N LEU A 4 -27.87 -0.76 6.42
CA LEU A 4 -28.44 -0.09 5.26
C LEU A 4 -29.78 -0.74 4.91
N ASN A 5 -30.87 0.01 5.04
CA ASN A 5 -32.23 -0.47 4.79
C ASN A 5 -32.83 0.30 3.62
N ASN A 6 -33.04 -0.39 2.48
CA ASN A 6 -33.76 0.13 1.31
C ASN A 6 -33.27 1.51 0.82
N LEU A 7 -31.95 1.69 0.72
CA LEU A 7 -31.33 2.95 0.33
C LEU A 7 -31.04 2.96 -1.17
N SER A 8 -31.46 4.02 -1.86
CA SER A 8 -31.07 4.33 -3.25
C SER A 8 -30.32 5.65 -3.26
N VAL A 9 -29.13 5.67 -3.85
CA VAL A 9 -28.27 6.86 -3.95
C VAL A 9 -27.70 6.92 -5.36
N GLU A 10 -27.71 8.11 -5.94
CA GLU A 10 -26.97 8.42 -7.16
C GLU A 10 -25.58 8.96 -6.78
N VAL A 11 -24.53 8.45 -7.43
CA VAL A 11 -23.14 8.88 -7.22
C VAL A 11 -22.65 9.54 -8.51
N PRO A 12 -22.60 10.88 -8.59
CA PRO A 12 -22.13 11.57 -9.78
C PRO A 12 -20.67 11.26 -10.09
N LEU A 13 -20.36 10.96 -11.35
CA LEU A 13 -19.00 10.75 -11.82
C LEU A 13 -18.34 12.07 -12.24
N GLY A 14 -17.01 12.11 -12.28
CA GLY A 14 -16.23 13.28 -12.68
C GLY A 14 -16.12 14.38 -11.63
N VAL A 15 -16.62 14.15 -10.42
CA VAL A 15 -16.54 15.07 -9.27
C VAL A 15 -16.08 14.35 -8.00
N LEU A 16 -15.62 15.12 -7.01
CA LEU A 16 -15.27 14.60 -5.70
C LEU A 16 -16.53 14.39 -4.86
N ASN A 17 -16.82 13.12 -4.53
CA ASN A 17 -17.90 12.76 -3.62
C ASN A 17 -17.35 12.52 -2.21
N VAL A 18 -18.06 12.98 -1.19
CA VAL A 18 -17.70 12.79 0.22
C VAL A 18 -18.89 12.22 0.98
N ILE A 19 -18.70 11.08 1.66
CA ILE A 19 -19.72 10.46 2.51
C ILE A 19 -19.54 10.94 3.95
N CYS A 20 -20.50 11.72 4.45
CA CYS A 20 -20.46 12.33 5.79
C CYS A 20 -21.51 11.70 6.74
N GLY A 21 -21.33 11.89 8.05
CA GLY A 21 -22.27 11.41 9.07
C GLY A 21 -21.59 10.96 10.37
N VAL A 22 -22.38 10.80 11.44
CA VAL A 22 -21.90 10.42 12.79
C VAL A 22 -21.29 9.00 12.84
N ALA A 23 -20.52 8.68 13.87
CA ALA A 23 -19.99 7.32 14.06
C ALA A 23 -21.13 6.29 14.08
N GLY A 24 -20.94 5.14 13.42
CA GLY A 24 -21.97 4.10 13.30
C GLY A 24 -23.07 4.35 12.26
N SER A 25 -23.11 5.52 11.60
CA SER A 25 -24.16 5.86 10.61
C SER A 25 -24.13 5.05 9.30
N GLY A 26 -23.22 4.08 9.16
CA GLY A 26 -23.14 3.21 7.97
C GLY A 26 -22.28 3.72 6.81
N LYS A 27 -21.51 4.81 6.96
CA LYS A 27 -20.67 5.38 5.88
C LYS A 27 -19.73 4.35 5.22
N SER A 28 -19.00 3.60 6.04
CA SER A 28 -18.07 2.57 5.55
C SER A 28 -18.82 1.41 4.88
N SER A 29 -20.01 1.07 5.37
CA SER A 29 -20.86 0.07 4.71
C SER A 29 -21.34 0.58 3.35
N LEU A 30 -21.75 1.85 3.24
CA LEU A 30 -22.17 2.44 1.98
C LEU A 30 -21.01 2.50 0.96
N ALA A 31 -19.82 2.90 1.40
CA ALA A 31 -18.63 2.92 0.54
C ALA A 31 -18.27 1.53 0.00
N GLU A 32 -18.38 0.48 0.83
CA GLU A 32 -18.15 -0.90 0.42
C GLU A 32 -19.22 -1.37 -0.58
N GLU A 33 -20.50 -1.09 -0.35
CA GLU A 33 -21.58 -1.44 -1.30
C GLU A 33 -21.39 -0.75 -2.66
N ILE A 34 -21.00 0.52 -2.68
CA ILE A 34 -20.67 1.24 -3.93
C ILE A 34 -19.52 0.54 -4.66
N TYR A 35 -18.47 0.14 -3.94
CA TYR A 35 -17.35 -0.60 -4.52
C TYR A 35 -17.78 -1.96 -5.10
N GLN A 36 -18.53 -2.76 -4.34
CA GLN A 36 -19.03 -4.07 -4.79
C GLN A 36 -19.94 -3.94 -6.01
N LYS A 37 -20.81 -2.92 -6.04
CA LYS A 37 -21.70 -2.65 -7.17
C LYS A 37 -20.92 -2.23 -8.42
N ALA A 38 -19.94 -1.33 -8.28
CA ALA A 38 -19.07 -0.93 -9.37
C ALA A 38 -18.29 -2.12 -9.96
N GLN A 39 -17.81 -3.04 -9.10
CA GLN A 39 -17.17 -4.28 -9.55
C GLN A 39 -18.13 -5.21 -10.29
N ALA A 40 -19.34 -5.42 -9.75
CA ALA A 40 -20.37 -6.24 -10.40
C ALA A 40 -20.77 -5.70 -11.78
N ASP A 41 -20.75 -4.37 -11.95
CA ASP A 41 -21.02 -3.69 -13.21
C ASP A 41 -19.77 -3.60 -14.13
N ASN A 42 -18.67 -4.29 -13.79
CA ASN A 42 -17.40 -4.32 -14.52
C ASN A 42 -16.76 -2.95 -14.75
N GLN A 43 -16.91 -2.03 -13.80
CA GLN A 43 -16.24 -0.74 -13.84
C GLN A 43 -14.78 -0.88 -13.41
N GLU A 44 -13.88 -0.14 -14.06
CA GLU A 44 -12.50 -0.01 -13.61
C GLU A 44 -12.47 0.83 -12.34
N ILE A 45 -12.23 0.18 -11.19
CA ILE A 45 -12.26 0.82 -9.88
C ILE A 45 -10.97 0.55 -9.10
N ILE A 46 -10.41 1.61 -8.52
CA ILE A 46 -9.24 1.54 -7.64
C ILE A 46 -9.72 1.79 -6.21
N HIS A 47 -9.68 0.76 -5.37
CA HIS A 47 -10.00 0.88 -3.95
C HIS A 47 -8.73 1.10 -3.13
N LEU A 48 -8.57 2.33 -2.64
CA LEU A 48 -7.51 2.68 -1.69
C LEU A 48 -8.04 2.57 -0.27
N SER A 49 -7.44 1.70 0.53
CA SER A 49 -7.80 1.50 1.93
C SER A 49 -6.58 1.67 2.84
N GLN A 50 -6.81 1.78 4.14
CA GLN A 50 -5.75 1.84 5.15
C GLN A 50 -5.22 0.46 5.55
N LYS A 51 -5.57 -0.61 4.81
CA LYS A 51 -4.97 -1.93 5.05
C LYS A 51 -3.45 -1.81 4.91
N SER A 52 -2.72 -2.39 5.87
CA SER A 52 -1.26 -2.33 5.89
C SER A 52 -0.68 -2.75 4.55
N ILE A 53 0.11 -1.86 3.96
CA ILE A 53 0.83 -2.08 2.69
C ILE A 53 1.95 -3.13 2.89
N THR A 54 2.39 -3.34 4.13
CA THR A 54 3.62 -4.03 4.51
C THR A 54 3.34 -5.46 4.98
N ALA A 55 3.72 -6.45 4.18
CA ALA A 55 3.77 -7.86 4.61
C ALA A 55 5.09 -8.22 5.33
N ASN A 56 6.14 -7.39 5.22
CA ASN A 56 7.46 -7.66 5.81
C ASN A 56 8.21 -6.35 6.14
N LEU A 57 9.04 -6.38 7.19
CA LEU A 57 9.97 -5.36 7.67
C LEU A 57 10.90 -4.75 6.60
N ARG A 58 11.02 -5.39 5.43
CA ARG A 58 11.86 -4.93 4.31
C ARG A 58 11.13 -4.04 3.29
N SER A 59 9.81 -3.91 3.40
CA SER A 59 9.02 -3.07 2.49
C SER A 59 8.99 -1.65 3.03
N THR A 60 9.60 -0.74 2.28
CA THR A 60 9.68 0.69 2.60
C THR A 60 8.85 1.48 1.58
N PRO A 61 8.48 2.75 1.88
CA PRO A 61 7.84 3.62 0.89
C PRO A 61 8.63 3.72 -0.42
N MET A 62 9.97 3.72 -0.38
CA MET A 62 10.80 3.77 -1.58
C MET A 62 10.68 2.53 -2.46
N THR A 63 10.57 1.33 -1.85
CA THR A 63 10.35 0.10 -2.61
C THR A 63 8.93 0.03 -3.17
N TYR A 64 7.94 0.53 -2.42
CA TYR A 64 6.55 0.54 -2.87
C TYR A 64 6.35 1.47 -4.09
N LEU A 65 7.00 2.63 -4.07
CA LEU A 65 6.94 3.61 -5.15
C LEU A 65 7.92 3.32 -6.30
N ASN A 66 8.65 2.18 -6.27
CA ASN A 66 9.72 1.83 -7.22
C ASN A 66 10.81 2.91 -7.38
N ILE A 67 10.99 3.77 -6.37
CA ILE A 67 12.01 4.82 -6.35
C ILE A 67 13.38 4.22 -6.03
N PHE A 68 13.40 3.17 -5.19
CA PHE A 68 14.63 2.57 -4.71
C PHE A 68 15.54 2.08 -5.85
N ASP A 69 14.96 1.55 -6.93
CA ASP A 69 15.71 1.07 -8.09
C ASP A 69 16.47 2.19 -8.81
N LYS A 70 15.85 3.37 -8.92
CA LYS A 70 16.48 4.55 -9.50
C LYS A 70 17.65 5.01 -8.64
N VAL A 71 17.44 5.10 -7.32
CA VAL A 71 18.49 5.47 -6.36
C VAL A 71 19.67 4.51 -6.45
N ARG A 72 19.43 3.20 -6.44
CA ARG A 72 20.51 2.19 -6.53
C ARG A 72 21.32 2.30 -7.82
N LYS A 73 20.67 2.60 -8.94
CA LYS A 73 21.36 2.78 -10.23
C LYS A 73 22.23 4.03 -10.24
N LEU A 74 21.72 5.15 -9.74
CA LEU A 74 22.49 6.40 -9.65
C LEU A 74 23.77 6.24 -8.83
N PHE A 75 23.68 5.61 -7.65
CA PHE A 75 24.86 5.34 -6.83
C PHE A 75 25.83 4.35 -7.49
N ALA A 76 25.31 3.33 -8.18
CA ALA A 76 26.12 2.37 -8.92
C ALA A 76 26.89 2.99 -10.08
N GLU A 77 26.25 3.87 -10.84
CA GLU A 77 26.85 4.60 -11.95
C GLU A 77 27.99 5.49 -11.46
N GLU A 78 27.75 6.29 -10.41
CA GLU A 78 28.75 7.20 -9.83
C GLU A 78 29.96 6.46 -9.25
N ASN A 79 29.77 5.26 -8.71
CA ASN A 79 30.84 4.49 -8.07
C ASN A 79 31.44 3.41 -8.99
N HIS A 80 30.96 3.27 -10.22
CA HIS A 80 31.38 2.23 -11.17
C HIS A 80 31.29 0.80 -10.61
N VAL A 81 30.24 0.52 -9.83
CA VAL A 81 30.02 -0.81 -9.23
C VAL A 81 28.61 -1.33 -9.52
N SER A 82 28.32 -2.58 -9.15
CA SER A 82 26.99 -3.16 -9.35
C SER A 82 25.91 -2.50 -8.45
N PRO A 83 24.69 -2.21 -8.97
CA PRO A 83 23.54 -1.79 -8.17
C PRO A 83 23.13 -2.78 -7.06
N ALA A 84 23.61 -4.03 -7.13
CA ALA A 84 23.41 -5.03 -6.09
C ALA A 84 24.08 -4.66 -4.76
N LEU A 85 25.16 -3.87 -4.80
CA LEU A 85 25.86 -3.38 -3.61
C LEU A 85 25.08 -2.30 -2.85
N PHE A 86 24.12 -1.65 -3.51
CA PHE A 86 23.25 -0.64 -2.88
C PHE A 86 21.88 -1.21 -2.51
N SER A 87 21.74 -2.54 -2.46
CA SER A 87 20.50 -3.21 -2.08
C SER A 87 20.66 -3.98 -0.78
N TYR A 88 19.84 -3.64 0.21
CA TYR A 88 19.72 -4.40 1.47
C TYR A 88 19.09 -5.79 1.29
N ASN A 89 18.57 -6.10 0.09
CA ASN A 89 18.05 -7.42 -0.27
C ASN A 89 19.04 -8.25 -1.11
N SER A 90 20.26 -7.77 -1.35
CA SER A 90 21.24 -8.44 -2.23
C SER A 90 22.67 -8.35 -1.67
N LYS A 91 23.68 -8.27 -2.54
CA LYS A 91 25.11 -8.22 -2.17
C LYS A 91 25.47 -7.08 -1.21
N GLY A 92 24.69 -5.99 -1.22
CA GLY A 92 24.84 -4.86 -0.30
C GLY A 92 24.29 -5.09 1.11
N ALA A 93 23.65 -6.23 1.37
CA ALA A 93 23.08 -6.52 2.67
C ALA A 93 24.19 -6.72 3.72
N CYS A 94 24.02 -6.08 4.89
CA CYS A 94 24.87 -6.34 6.05
C CYS A 94 24.83 -7.85 6.39
N PRO A 95 25.98 -8.53 6.51
CA PRO A 95 26.02 -9.99 6.75
C PRO A 95 25.44 -10.38 8.10
N THR A 96 25.56 -9.51 9.12
CA THR A 96 25.11 -9.78 10.48
C THR A 96 23.59 -9.73 10.59
N CYS A 97 22.96 -8.62 10.17
CA CYS A 97 21.51 -8.44 10.25
C CYS A 97 20.76 -8.87 8.98
N LYS A 98 21.48 -9.37 7.96
CA LYS A 98 20.94 -9.77 6.65
C LYS A 98 20.11 -8.65 6.00
N GLY A 99 20.60 -7.41 6.11
CA GLY A 99 19.96 -6.22 5.58
C GLY A 99 18.67 -5.76 6.29
N LYS A 100 18.35 -6.31 7.48
CA LYS A 100 17.18 -5.88 8.26
C LYS A 100 17.41 -4.63 9.10
N GLY A 101 18.67 -4.24 9.33
CA GLY A 101 19.04 -3.13 10.21
C GLY A 101 18.88 -3.42 11.72
N ILE A 102 18.24 -4.54 12.08
CA ILE A 102 18.03 -5.00 13.46
C ILE A 102 18.42 -6.47 13.61
N ILE A 103 18.90 -6.84 14.79
CA ILE A 103 19.11 -8.23 15.21
C ILE A 103 18.10 -8.49 16.32
N VAL A 104 17.16 -9.38 16.06
CA VAL A 104 16.20 -9.85 17.07
C VAL A 104 16.76 -11.14 17.63
N SER A 105 17.23 -11.09 18.86
CA SER A 105 17.57 -12.30 19.62
C SER A 105 16.30 -12.73 20.33
N ASP A 106 15.69 -13.83 19.89
CA ASP A 106 14.59 -14.43 20.65
C ASP A 106 15.19 -15.01 21.95
N MET A 107 14.85 -14.40 23.09
CA MET A 107 14.92 -15.08 24.38
C MET A 107 13.65 -15.93 24.49
N SER A 108 13.69 -17.14 23.92
CA SER A 108 12.73 -18.20 24.25
C SER A 108 12.99 -18.73 25.65
#